data_AF-T1AMY5-F1
#
_entry.id   AF-T1AMY5-F1
#
_cell.length_a   1.000
_cell.length_b   1.000
_cell.length_c   1.000
_cell.angle_alpha   90.00
_cell.angle_beta   90.00
_cell.angle_gamma   90.00
#
_symmetry.space_group_name_H-M   'P 1'
#
loop_
_entity.id
_entity.type
_entity.pdbx_description
1 polymer ?
#
loop_
_entity_poly.entity_id
_entity_poly.type
_entity_poly.pdbx_seq_one_letter_code
_entity_poly.pdbx_strand_id
1 'polypeptide(L)'
;FEGHAQRTDSGVEFWLARDLQHLLGYTKWDNFLNVVSKAKTACEVSGRAVADHFADVGKLVDLGSGSQREVDDLMLTRYACYLIAQNGDPKKQEIAFAQTYFAIQTRRAELIEQRLLD
;
A
#
# COMPACT_ATOMS: atom_id res chain seq x y z
N PHE A 1 -6.83 -3.82 4.24
CA PHE A 1 -6.17 -2.51 4.48
C PHE A 1 -6.63 -1.89 5.78
N GLU A 2 -7.93 -1.65 6.00
CA GLU A 2 -8.44 -0.98 7.21
C GLU A 2 -7.90 -1.50 8.55
N GLY A 3 -7.79 -2.81 8.73
CA GLY A 3 -7.28 -3.40 9.98
C GLY A 3 -5.84 -3.06 10.33
N HIS A 4 -5.08 -2.46 9.40
CA HIS A 4 -3.70 -2.01 9.59
C HIS A 4 -3.53 -0.49 9.43
N ALA A 5 -4.64 0.25 9.31
CA ALA A 5 -4.60 1.70 9.22
C ALA A 5 -4.15 2.29 10.57
N GLN A 6 -3.23 3.25 10.48
CA GLN A 6 -2.75 4.04 11.61
C GLN A 6 -3.07 5.51 11.37
N ARG A 7 -2.96 6.33 12.42
CA ARG A 7 -3.18 7.77 12.33
C ARG A 7 -2.00 8.51 12.94
N THR A 8 -1.57 9.58 12.29
CA THR A 8 -0.65 10.55 12.88
C THR A 8 -1.34 11.30 14.02
N ASP A 9 -0.58 12.07 14.80
CA ASP A 9 -1.13 12.97 15.83
C ASP A 9 -2.08 14.03 15.25
N SER A 10 -1.88 14.40 13.98
CA SER A 10 -2.77 15.28 13.22
C SER A 10 -3.99 14.58 12.62
N GLY A 11 -4.17 13.27 12.87
CA GLY A 11 -5.31 12.48 12.42
C GLY A 11 -5.21 11.95 10.99
N VAL A 12 -4.08 12.14 10.31
CA VAL A 12 -3.85 11.68 8.93
C VAL A 12 -3.67 10.17 8.91
N GLU A 13 -4.45 9.50 8.07
CA GLU A 13 -4.43 8.05 7.92
C GLU A 13 -3.24 7.57 7.10
N PHE A 14 -2.54 6.53 7.58
CA PHE A 14 -1.40 5.92 6.90
C PHE A 14 -1.28 4.41 7.18
N TRP A 15 -0.44 3.73 6.41
CA TRP A 15 -0.04 2.35 6.62
C TRP A 15 1.48 2.23 6.63
N LEU A 16 2.01 1.28 7.40
CA LEU A 16 3.41 0.93 7.33
C LEU A 16 3.65 -0.15 6.26
N ALA A 17 4.67 0.05 5.43
CA ALA A 17 5.00 -0.90 4.36
C ALA A 17 5.40 -2.27 4.89
N ARG A 18 6.05 -2.38 6.06
CA ARG A 18 6.33 -3.69 6.70
C ARG A 18 5.06 -4.45 7.06
N ASP A 19 4.01 -3.78 7.51
CA ASP A 19 2.75 -4.46 7.84
C ASP A 19 2.03 -4.86 6.55
N LEU A 20 2.06 -3.96 5.55
CA LEU A 20 1.47 -4.19 4.25
C LEU A 20 2.13 -5.36 3.49
N GLN A 21 3.44 -5.52 3.62
CA GLN A 21 4.20 -6.63 3.05
C GLN A 21 3.55 -7.99 3.39
N HIS A 22 3.28 -8.22 4.67
CA HIS A 22 2.73 -9.47 5.17
C HIS A 22 1.27 -9.63 4.74
N LEU A 23 0.49 -8.54 4.80
CA LEU A 23 -0.90 -8.53 4.34
C LEU A 23 -1.03 -8.93 2.85
N LEU A 24 -0.04 -8.59 2.02
CA LEU A 24 -0.03 -8.90 0.59
C LEU A 24 0.72 -10.20 0.26
N GLY A 25 1.02 -11.03 1.26
CA GLY A 25 1.61 -12.35 1.07
C GLY A 25 3.09 -12.34 0.69
N TYR A 26 3.82 -11.26 0.95
CA TYR A 26 5.27 -11.19 0.74
C TYR A 26 6.03 -11.56 2.01
N THR A 27 6.85 -12.61 1.94
CA THR A 27 7.67 -13.05 3.09
C THR A 27 9.01 -12.32 3.17
N LYS A 28 9.62 -12.02 2.01
CA LYS A 28 10.91 -11.32 1.93
C LYS A 28 10.71 -9.84 1.61
N TRP A 29 11.33 -8.97 2.41
CA TRP A 29 11.28 -7.52 2.24
C TRP A 29 11.78 -7.08 0.86
N ASP A 30 12.91 -7.61 0.37
CA ASP A 30 13.47 -7.23 -0.94
C ASP A 30 12.50 -7.52 -2.10
N ASN A 31 11.77 -8.63 -2.02
CA ASN A 31 10.76 -8.96 -3.03
C ASN A 31 9.59 -7.95 -3.01
N PHE A 32 9.25 -7.45 -1.83
CA PHE A 32 8.22 -6.45 -1.68
C PHE A 32 8.69 -5.05 -2.11
N LEU A 33 9.96 -4.69 -1.83
CA LEU A 33 10.57 -3.47 -2.34
C LEU A 33 10.53 -3.38 -3.86
N ASN A 34 10.69 -4.50 -4.57
CA ASN A 34 10.54 -4.54 -6.03
C ASN A 34 9.13 -4.12 -6.48
N VAL A 35 8.09 -4.47 -5.72
CA VAL A 35 6.70 -4.07 -5.99
C VAL A 35 6.45 -2.62 -5.61
N VAL A 36 6.99 -2.18 -4.47
CA VAL A 36 6.94 -0.77 -4.04
C VAL A 36 7.61 0.12 -5.09
N SER A 37 8.74 -0.29 -5.64
CA SER A 37 9.44 0.45 -6.70
C SER A 37 8.56 0.64 -7.94
N LYS A 38 7.90 -0.43 -8.41
CA LYS A 38 6.91 -0.34 -9.52
C LYS A 38 5.77 0.62 -9.18
N ALA A 39 5.26 0.58 -7.95
CA ALA A 39 4.20 1.47 -7.50
C ALA A 39 4.66 2.94 -7.43
N LYS A 40 5.89 3.20 -6.99
CA LYS A 40 6.51 4.55 -7.01
C LYS A 40 6.60 5.06 -8.46
N THR A 41 7.06 4.22 -9.40
CA THR A 41 7.08 4.56 -10.84
C THR A 41 5.68 4.86 -11.38
N ALA A 42 4.68 4.04 -11.06
CA ALA A 42 3.30 4.27 -11.49
C ALA A 42 2.73 5.58 -10.94
N CYS A 43 3.05 5.92 -9.69
CA CYS A 43 2.67 7.18 -9.04
C CYS A 43 3.28 8.39 -9.78
N GLU A 44 4.59 8.35 -10.02
CA GLU A 44 5.33 9.40 -10.72
C GLU A 44 4.81 9.62 -12.14
N VAL A 45 4.66 8.54 -12.92
CA VAL A 45 4.14 8.60 -14.30
C VAL A 45 2.68 9.09 -14.34
N SER A 46 1.92 8.88 -13.27
CA SER A 46 0.56 9.44 -13.11
C SER A 46 0.54 10.92 -12.71
N GLY A 47 1.69 11.59 -12.68
CA GLY A 47 1.83 13.02 -12.37
C GLY A 47 1.71 13.36 -10.88
N ARG A 48 1.92 12.38 -9.99
CA ARG A 48 1.87 12.58 -8.54
C ARG A 48 3.26 12.53 -7.94
N ALA A 49 3.53 13.40 -6.97
CA ALA A 49 4.81 13.39 -6.27
C ALA A 49 4.91 12.13 -5.39
N VAL A 50 5.97 11.35 -5.59
CA VAL A 50 6.19 10.10 -4.84
C VAL A 50 6.28 10.37 -3.33
N ALA A 51 6.92 11.47 -2.93
CA ALA A 51 7.11 11.83 -1.52
C ALA A 51 5.80 12.08 -0.76
N ASP A 52 4.73 12.52 -1.46
CA ASP A 52 3.40 12.74 -0.84
C ASP A 52 2.68 11.43 -0.51
N HIS A 53 3.15 10.32 -1.08
CA HIS A 53 2.46 9.03 -1.04
C HIS A 53 3.29 7.92 -0.39
N PHE A 54 4.62 8.02 -0.44
CA PHE A 54 5.60 7.05 0.04
C PHE A 54 6.68 7.79 0.85
N ALA A 55 6.41 8.06 2.13
CA ALA A 55 7.35 8.75 3.00
C ALA A 55 8.27 7.74 3.71
N ASP A 56 9.59 7.89 3.57
CA ASP A 56 10.56 7.04 4.25
C ASP A 56 10.55 7.34 5.76
N VAL A 57 10.46 6.29 6.58
CA VAL A 57 10.45 6.39 8.06
C VAL A 57 11.25 5.25 8.69
N GLY A 58 11.70 5.43 9.92
CA GLY A 58 12.24 4.33 10.73
C GLY A 58 11.14 3.65 11.54
N LYS A 59 11.09 2.31 11.53
CA LYS A 59 10.27 1.51 12.44
C LYS A 59 11.16 0.90 13.51
N LEU A 60 10.81 1.11 14.78
CA LEU A 60 11.45 0.39 15.90
C LEU A 60 10.86 -1.02 16.00
N VAL A 61 11.72 -2.03 15.97
CA VAL A 61 11.37 -3.45 16.14
C VAL A 61 12.07 -4.02 17.37
N ASP A 62 11.34 -4.80 18.17
CA ASP A 62 11.86 -5.48 19.35
C ASP A 62 12.69 -6.71 18.92
N LEU A 63 13.89 -6.86 19.51
CA LEU A 63 14.80 -7.98 19.29
C LEU A 63 14.57 -9.14 20.28
N GLY A 64 13.51 -9.11 21.08
CA GLY A 64 13.14 -10.15 22.04
C GLY A 64 14.01 -10.18 23.31
N SER A 65 15.04 -9.33 23.37
CA SER A 65 15.90 -9.12 24.54
C SER A 65 15.54 -7.85 25.33
N GLY A 66 14.46 -7.16 24.93
CA GLY A 66 14.12 -5.82 25.43
C GLY A 66 14.92 -4.68 24.76
N SER A 67 15.79 -5.01 23.80
CA SER A 67 16.45 -4.03 22.95
C SER A 67 15.63 -3.79 21.66
N GLN A 68 15.57 -2.53 21.22
CA GLN A 68 14.92 -2.15 19.98
C GLN A 68 15.96 -1.82 18.91
N ARG A 69 15.63 -2.15 17.66
CA ARG A 69 16.41 -1.75 16.49
C ARG A 69 15.53 -0.94 15.54
N GLU A 70 16.07 0.15 15.02
CA GLU A 70 15.44 0.89 13.93
C GLU A 70 15.69 0.18 12.59
N VAL A 71 14.61 -0.03 11.84
CA VAL A 71 14.64 -0.58 10.48
C VAL A 71 13.91 0.35 9.53
N ASP A 72 14.46 0.55 8.34
CA ASP A 72 13.85 1.39 7.30
C ASP A 72 12.47 0.86 6.92
N ASP A 73 11.47 1.71 6.91
CA ASP A 73 10.08 1.43 6.54
C ASP A 73 9.50 2.61 5.73
N LEU A 74 8.24 2.51 5.32
CA LEU A 74 7.54 3.57 4.60
C LEU A 74 6.18 3.83 5.25
N MET A 75 5.86 5.10 5.45
CA MET A 75 4.48 5.54 5.62
C MET A 75 3.83 5.67 4.24
N LEU A 76 2.75 4.94 4.06
CA LEU A 76 2.01 4.84 2.82
C LEU A 76 0.65 5.50 2.98
N THR A 77 0.29 6.32 2.01
CA THR A 77 -1.11 6.75 1.85
C THR A 77 -1.97 5.58 1.35
N ARG A 78 -3.29 5.71 1.50
CA ARG A 78 -4.25 4.76 0.91
C ARG A 78 -4.03 4.57 -0.59
N TYR A 79 -3.74 5.66 -1.29
CA TYR A 79 -3.42 5.63 -2.72
C TYR A 79 -2.18 4.77 -3.03
N ALA A 80 -1.09 4.96 -2.26
CA ALA A 80 0.11 4.13 -2.40
C ALA A 80 -0.16 2.65 -2.14
N CYS A 81 -0.95 2.31 -1.12
CA CYS A 81 -1.36 0.94 -0.83
C CYS A 81 -2.08 0.29 -2.02
N TYR A 82 -2.97 1.02 -2.70
CA TYR A 82 -3.66 0.52 -3.88
C TYR A 82 -2.73 0.34 -5.08
N LEU A 83 -1.81 1.27 -5.32
CA LEU A 83 -0.82 1.12 -6.39
C LEU A 83 0.10 -0.09 -6.15
N ILE A 84 0.53 -0.32 -4.90
CA ILE A 84 1.31 -1.51 -4.52
C ILE A 84 0.53 -2.78 -4.84
N ALA A 85 -0.74 -2.86 -4.43
CA ALA A 85 -1.57 -4.03 -4.70
C ALA A 85 -1.80 -4.26 -6.19
N GLN A 86 -2.02 -3.19 -6.97
CA GLN A 86 -2.20 -3.29 -8.43
C GLN A 86 -0.94 -3.81 -9.14
N ASN A 87 0.25 -3.42 -8.67
CA ASN A 87 1.55 -3.79 -9.25
C ASN A 87 2.16 -5.07 -8.66
N GLY A 88 1.46 -5.74 -7.76
CA GLY A 88 1.90 -6.98 -7.11
C GLY A 88 1.97 -8.18 -8.06
N ASP A 89 2.51 -9.29 -7.55
CA ASP A 89 2.58 -10.56 -8.27
C ASP A 89 1.20 -11.24 -8.26
N PRO A 90 0.52 -11.38 -9.42
CA PRO A 90 -0.82 -11.97 -9.49
C PRO A 90 -0.84 -13.46 -9.14
N LYS A 91 0.31 -14.13 -9.00
CA LYS A 91 0.38 -15.50 -8.48
C LYS A 91 0.07 -15.58 -6.97
N LYS A 92 0.08 -14.45 -6.26
CA LYS A 92 -0.33 -14.35 -4.85
C LYS A 92 -1.83 -14.13 -4.75
N GLN A 93 -2.50 -14.92 -3.92
CA GLN A 93 -3.96 -14.88 -3.79
C GLN A 93 -4.45 -13.51 -3.28
N GLU A 94 -3.71 -12.88 -2.38
CA GLU A 94 -4.00 -11.56 -1.82
C GLU A 94 -3.96 -10.47 -2.89
N ILE A 95 -2.99 -10.56 -3.80
CA ILE A 95 -2.86 -9.64 -4.95
C ILE A 95 -3.99 -9.88 -5.96
N ALA A 96 -4.21 -11.13 -6.37
CA ALA A 96 -5.28 -11.48 -7.31
C ALA A 96 -6.67 -11.05 -6.80
N PHE A 97 -6.91 -11.23 -5.50
CA PHE A 97 -8.12 -10.76 -4.83
C PHE A 97 -8.24 -9.24 -4.90
N ALA A 98 -7.18 -8.49 -4.57
CA ALA A 98 -7.19 -7.03 -4.66
C ALA A 98 -7.44 -6.53 -6.09
N GLN A 99 -6.82 -7.15 -7.09
CA GLN A 99 -7.04 -6.80 -8.51
C GLN A 99 -8.49 -7.04 -8.93
N THR A 100 -9.08 -8.17 -8.52
CA THR A 100 -10.49 -8.48 -8.80
C THR A 100 -11.42 -7.49 -8.07
N TYR A 101 -11.11 -7.16 -6.82
CA TYR A 101 -11.84 -6.14 -6.07
C TYR A 101 -11.84 -4.80 -6.82
N PHE A 102 -10.67 -4.33 -7.28
CA PHE A 102 -10.58 -3.06 -8.02
C PHE A 102 -11.37 -3.11 -9.34
N ALA A 103 -11.25 -4.19 -10.13
CA ALA A 103 -12.03 -4.34 -11.35
C ALA A 103 -13.55 -4.24 -11.10
N ILE A 104 -14.04 -4.87 -10.03
CA ILE A 104 -15.45 -4.82 -9.65
C ILE A 104 -15.84 -3.44 -9.14
N GLN A 105 -15.03 -2.80 -8.27
CA GLN A 105 -15.37 -1.49 -7.72
C GLN A 105 -15.37 -0.41 -8.81
N THR A 106 -14.42 -0.43 -9.73
CA THR A 106 -14.41 0.50 -10.87
C THR A 106 -15.70 0.36 -11.68
N ARG A 107 -16.11 -0.87 -12.02
CA ARG A 107 -17.35 -1.09 -12.76
C ARG A 107 -18.59 -0.61 -12.01
N ARG A 108 -18.64 -0.79 -10.69
CA ARG A 108 -19.74 -0.29 -9.86
C ARG A 108 -19.81 1.23 -9.89
N ALA A 109 -18.66 1.91 -9.79
CA ALA A 109 -18.59 3.37 -9.83
C ALA A 109 -19.06 3.91 -11.19
N GLU A 110 -18.58 3.33 -12.30
CA GLU A 110 -19.01 3.69 -13.66
C GLU A 110 -20.53 3.61 -13.83
N LEU A 111 -21.17 2.54 -13.33
CA LEU A 111 -22.62 2.35 -13.42
C LEU A 111 -23.40 3.38 -12.59
N ILE A 112 -22.87 3.79 -11.43
CA ILE A 112 -23.47 4.83 -10.61
C ILE A 112 -23.36 6.18 -11.31
N GLU A 113 -22.19 6.48 -11.88
CA GLU A 113 -21.95 7.71 -12.63
C GLU A 113 -22.87 7.82 -13.85
N GLN A 114 -23.03 6.75 -14.62
CA GLN A 114 -23.99 6.69 -15.73
C GLN A 114 -25.41 7.05 -15.28
N ARG A 115 -25.87 6.49 -14.16
CA ARG A 115 -27.22 6.76 -13.63
C ARG A 115 -27.39 8.19 -13.09
N LEU A 116 -26.32 8.88 -12.71
CA LEU A 116 -26.38 10.28 -12.27
C LEU A 116 -26.40 11.27 -13.44
N LEU A 117 -25.94 10.84 -14.62
CA LEU A 117 -25.94 11.63 -15.84
C LEU A 117 -27.24 11.49 -16.65
N ASP A 118 -27.98 10.41 -16.43
CA ASP A 118 -29.35 10.17 -16.94
C ASP A 118 -30.42 10.92 -16.11
#